data_AF-A0A7T1F2G8-F1
#
_entry.id   AF-A0A7T1F2G8-F1
#
_cell.length_a   1.000
_cell.length_b   1.000
_cell.length_c   1.000
_cell.angle_alpha   90.00
_cell.angle_beta   90.00
_cell.angle_gamma   90.00
#
_symmetry.space_group_name_H-M   'P 1'
#
loop_
_entity.id
_entity.type
_entity.pdbx_description
1 polymer ?
#
loop_
_entity_poly.entity_id
_entity_poly.type
_entity_poly.pdbx_seq_one_letter_code
_entity_poly.pdbx_strand_id
1 'polypeptide(L)'
;MVKSVLKLTREFQIRSYDALVSHTSIVFIRYIMLAVIARRNTDPRTIGELFYACYDEIQDITLMEALTLLLELLKSTIKQVLVLSEEKVKELLFYFVNSLPAWLREKVLLLNCES
;
A
#
# COMPACT_ATOMS: atom_id res chain seq x y z
N MET A 1 -39.64 8.95 0.82
CA MET A 1 -38.91 10.22 0.63
C MET A 1 -38.18 10.30 -0.73
N VAL A 2 -37.47 9.26 -1.19
CA VAL A 2 -36.71 9.32 -2.47
C VAL A 2 -37.60 9.44 -3.73
N LYS A 3 -38.76 8.78 -3.78
CA LYS A 3 -39.69 8.84 -4.93
C LYS A 3 -40.24 10.26 -5.21
N SER A 4 -40.50 11.04 -4.16
CA SER A 4 -41.00 12.42 -4.28
C SER A 4 -39.89 13.41 -4.66
N VAL A 5 -38.69 13.22 -4.12
CA VAL A 5 -37.49 14.03 -4.46
C VAL A 5 -37.11 13.84 -5.93
N LEU A 6 -37.17 12.60 -6.43
CA LEU A 6 -36.93 12.26 -7.84
C LEU A 6 -38.15 12.50 -8.75
N LYS A 7 -39.26 13.04 -8.22
CA LYS A 7 -40.51 13.37 -8.92
C LYS A 7 -41.11 12.25 -9.79
N LEU A 8 -40.77 11.00 -9.50
CA LEU A 8 -41.04 9.83 -10.36
C LEU A 8 -42.54 9.57 -10.62
N THR A 9 -43.41 10.06 -9.74
CA THR A 9 -44.86 9.85 -9.84
C THR A 9 -45.57 10.89 -10.72
N ARG A 10 -44.97 12.06 -10.92
CA ARG A 10 -45.62 13.19 -11.61
C ARG A 10 -44.99 13.55 -12.95
N GLU A 11 -43.82 13.01 -13.28
CA GLU A 11 -43.10 13.36 -14.50
C GLU A 11 -43.70 12.75 -15.77
N PHE A 12 -44.29 11.56 -15.70
CA PHE A 12 -44.77 10.85 -16.89
C PHE A 12 -46.04 10.04 -16.60
N GLN A 13 -47.03 10.21 -17.47
CA GLN A 13 -48.20 9.33 -17.57
C GLN A 13 -48.30 8.81 -19.00
N ILE A 14 -48.03 7.52 -19.19
CA ILE A 14 -47.95 6.92 -20.52
C ILE A 14 -48.75 5.63 -20.55
N ARG A 15 -49.37 5.34 -21.70
CA ARG A 15 -50.16 4.13 -21.96
C ARG A 15 -49.51 3.16 -22.96
N SER A 16 -48.47 3.58 -23.66
CA SER A 16 -47.66 2.71 -24.53
C SER A 16 -46.76 1.81 -23.69
N TYR A 17 -46.72 0.52 -24.01
CA TYR A 17 -45.87 -0.45 -23.33
C TYR A 17 -44.37 -0.16 -23.52
N ASP A 18 -43.96 0.20 -24.74
CA ASP A 18 -42.55 0.52 -25.04
C ASP A 18 -42.07 1.77 -24.29
N ALA A 19 -42.94 2.77 -24.20
CA ALA A 19 -42.67 3.97 -23.43
C ALA A 19 -42.69 3.72 -21.91
N LEU A 20 -43.49 2.75 -21.42
CA LEU A 20 -43.46 2.31 -20.03
C LEU A 20 -42.12 1.63 -19.70
N VAL A 21 -41.63 0.73 -20.57
CA VAL A 21 -40.32 0.09 -20.42
C VAL A 21 -39.20 1.14 -20.41
N SER A 22 -39.21 2.05 -21.38
CA SER A 22 -38.24 3.15 -21.44
C SER A 22 -38.25 4.02 -20.19
N HIS A 23 -39.43 4.39 -19.69
CA HIS A 23 -39.57 5.16 -18.46
C HIS A 23 -39.00 4.38 -17.25
N THR A 24 -39.35 3.10 -17.08
CA THR A 24 -38.83 2.29 -15.97
C THR A 24 -37.30 2.17 -16.00
N SER A 25 -36.70 2.03 -17.19
CA SER A 25 -35.24 2.04 -17.38
C SER A 25 -34.61 3.35 -16.91
N ILE A 26 -35.20 4.50 -17.28
CA ILE A 26 -34.72 5.82 -16.83
C ILE A 26 -34.80 5.94 -15.30
N VAL A 27 -35.89 5.47 -14.70
CA VAL A 27 -36.03 5.46 -13.23
C VAL A 27 -34.94 4.62 -12.60
N PHE A 28 -34.69 3.40 -13.09
CA PHE A 28 -33.62 2.55 -12.56
C PHE A 28 -32.24 3.18 -12.70
N ILE A 29 -31.92 3.78 -13.85
CA ILE A 29 -30.64 4.46 -14.06
C ILE A 29 -30.44 5.59 -13.04
N ARG A 30 -31.46 6.42 -12.78
CA ARG A 30 -31.37 7.49 -11.76
C ARG A 30 -31.12 6.94 -10.36
N TYR A 31 -31.77 5.84 -9.97
CA TYR A 31 -31.50 5.18 -8.69
C TYR A 31 -30.09 4.59 -8.63
N ILE A 32 -29.62 3.96 -9.70
CA ILE A 32 -28.26 3.41 -9.77
C ILE A 32 -27.23 4.55 -9.63
N MET A 33 -27.40 5.66 -10.35
CA MET A 33 -26.52 6.82 -10.25
C MET A 33 -26.46 7.37 -8.82
N LEU A 34 -27.61 7.53 -8.17
CA LEU A 34 -27.66 7.98 -6.77
C LEU A 34 -27.01 6.98 -5.82
N ALA A 35 -27.21 5.68 -6.02
CA ALA A 35 -26.58 4.65 -5.21
C ALA A 35 -25.05 4.66 -5.37
N VAL A 36 -24.55 4.90 -6.59
CA VAL A 36 -23.11 5.06 -6.85
C VAL A 36 -22.55 6.30 -6.15
N ILE A 37 -23.25 7.45 -6.22
CA ILE A 37 -22.82 8.68 -5.55
C ILE A 37 -22.84 8.50 -4.03
N ALA A 38 -23.91 7.93 -3.48
CA ALA A 38 -24.01 7.62 -2.06
C ALA A 38 -22.86 6.71 -1.63
N ARG A 39 -22.61 5.62 -2.37
CA ARG A 39 -21.50 4.71 -2.11
C ARG A 39 -20.15 5.42 -2.14
N ARG A 40 -19.87 6.29 -3.12
CA ARG A 40 -18.62 7.08 -3.16
C ARG A 40 -18.44 7.97 -1.93
N ASN A 41 -19.52 8.53 -1.41
CA ASN A 41 -19.47 9.47 -0.28
C ASN A 41 -19.46 8.78 1.09
N THR A 42 -19.94 7.53 1.19
CA THR A 42 -20.07 6.82 2.49
C THR A 42 -19.25 5.54 2.60
N ASP A 43 -18.81 4.93 1.49
CA ASP A 43 -18.08 3.66 1.51
C ASP A 43 -16.58 3.91 1.78
N PRO A 44 -16.05 3.49 2.95
CA PRO A 44 -14.64 3.61 3.25
C PRO A 44 -13.76 2.74 2.33
N ARG A 45 -14.33 1.79 1.58
CA ARG A 45 -13.58 1.00 0.59
C ARG A 45 -13.09 1.81 -0.61
N THR A 46 -13.56 3.04 -0.78
CA THR A 46 -12.97 4.01 -1.74
C THR A 46 -11.52 4.38 -1.37
N ILE A 47 -11.09 4.07 -0.14
CA ILE A 47 -9.69 4.16 0.31
C ILE A 47 -8.83 3.01 -0.29
N GLY A 48 -9.41 2.05 -1.01
CA GLY A 48 -8.63 0.98 -1.65
C GLY A 48 -7.53 1.51 -2.55
N GLU A 49 -7.79 2.58 -3.32
CA GLU A 49 -6.77 3.25 -4.12
C GLU A 49 -5.69 3.91 -3.26
N LEU A 50 -6.06 4.53 -2.14
CA LEU A 50 -5.10 5.07 -1.17
C LEU A 50 -4.28 3.95 -0.52
N PHE A 51 -4.87 2.80 -0.23
CA PHE A 51 -4.15 1.62 0.27
C PHE A 51 -3.12 1.14 -0.74
N TYR A 52 -3.47 1.05 -2.02
CA TYR A 52 -2.50 0.69 -3.08
C TYR A 52 -1.42 1.75 -3.26
N ALA A 53 -1.77 3.05 -3.23
CA ALA A 53 -0.78 4.12 -3.30
C ALA A 53 0.19 4.08 -2.10
N CYS A 54 -0.32 3.88 -0.89
CA CYS A 54 0.51 3.70 0.29
C CYS A 54 1.32 2.40 0.24
N TYR A 55 0.78 1.32 -0.29
CA TYR A 55 1.49 0.06 -0.47
C TYR A 55 2.65 0.20 -1.47
N ASP A 56 2.42 0.90 -2.58
CA ASP A 56 3.46 1.20 -3.57
C ASP A 56 4.55 2.12 -2.98
N GLU A 57 4.18 3.06 -2.10
CA GLU A 57 5.14 3.89 -1.34
C GLU A 57 5.88 3.10 -0.25
N ILE A 58 5.23 2.13 0.39
CA ILE A 58 5.84 1.18 1.32
C ILE A 58 6.52 0.09 0.49
N GLN A 59 7.54 0.48 -0.26
CA GLN A 59 8.39 -0.46 -0.99
C GLN A 59 9.01 -1.46 0.00
N ASP A 60 8.86 -2.75 -0.27
CA ASP A 60 9.53 -3.80 0.50
C ASP A 60 11.03 -3.52 0.53
N ILE A 61 11.59 -3.43 1.74
CA ILE A 61 13.03 -3.29 1.92
C ILE A 61 13.73 -4.47 1.22
N THR A 62 14.68 -4.17 0.34
CA THR A 62 15.41 -5.23 -0.32
C THR A 62 16.21 -6.01 0.71
N LEU A 63 16.47 -7.29 0.43
CA LEU A 63 17.31 -8.12 1.30
C LEU A 63 18.66 -7.45 1.63
N MET A 64 19.20 -6.70 0.65
CA MET A 64 20.47 -5.98 0.80
C MET A 64 20.36 -4.84 1.81
N GLU A 65 19.35 -3.98 1.68
CA GLU A 65 19.11 -2.87 2.60
C GLU A 65 18.82 -3.37 4.02
N ALA A 66 18.04 -4.45 4.15
CA ALA A 66 17.75 -5.07 5.44
C ALA A 66 19.03 -5.62 6.11
N LEU A 67 19.91 -6.27 5.34
CA LEU A 67 21.19 -6.77 5.83
C LEU A 67 22.13 -5.62 6.26
N THR A 68 22.18 -4.54 5.49
CA THR A 68 22.97 -3.34 5.84
C THR A 68 22.51 -2.76 7.17
N LEU A 69 21.21 -2.57 7.34
CA LEU A 69 20.62 -1.99 8.54
C LEU A 69 20.89 -2.88 9.77
N LEU A 70 20.82 -4.20 9.60
CA LEU A 70 21.13 -5.16 10.67
C LEU A 70 22.61 -5.13 11.06
N LEU A 71 23.53 -5.01 10.09
CA LEU A 71 24.97 -4.87 10.35
C LEU A 71 25.32 -3.55 11.03
N GLU A 72 24.64 -2.46 10.68
CA GLU A 72 24.82 -1.15 11.33
C GLU A 72 24.31 -1.16 12.77
N LEU A 73 23.13 -1.76 13.01
CA LEU A 73 22.61 -1.98 14.36
C LEU A 73 23.54 -2.86 15.19
N LEU A 74 24.08 -3.93 14.61
CA LEU A 74 25.08 -4.78 15.27
C LEU A 74 26.33 -3.97 15.65
N LYS A 75 26.86 -3.16 14.73
CA LYS A 75 28.00 -2.25 14.98
C LYS A 75 27.73 -1.30 16.14
N SER A 76 26.55 -0.67 16.16
CA SER A 76 26.13 0.26 17.22
C SER A 76 26.00 -0.44 18.57
N THR A 77 25.35 -1.60 18.59
CA THR A 77 25.13 -2.41 19.79
C THR A 77 26.46 -2.88 20.40
N ILE A 78 27.39 -3.34 19.57
CA ILE A 78 28.74 -3.74 20.00
C ILE A 78 29.47 -2.56 20.64
N LYS A 79 29.45 -1.38 20.01
CA LYS A 79 30.07 -0.17 20.58
C LYS A 79 29.51 0.19 21.95
N GLN A 80 28.19 0.11 22.11
CA GLN A 80 27.52 0.47 23.35
C GLN A 80 27.76 -0.54 24.48
N VAL A 81 27.69 -1.84 24.18
CA VAL A 81 27.79 -2.90 25.19
C VAL A 81 29.23 -3.19 25.59
N LEU A 82 30.16 -3.19 24.63
CA LEU A 82 31.55 -3.62 24.84
C LEU A 82 32.54 -2.45 24.96
N VAL A 83 32.09 -1.19 24.81
CA VAL A 83 32.90 0.04 24.90
C VAL A 83 34.21 -0.08 24.08
N LEU A 84 34.10 -0.60 22.86
CA LEU A 84 35.23 -0.86 21.98
C LEU A 84 35.59 0.38 21.14
N SER A 85 36.88 0.52 20.80
CA SER A 85 37.32 1.49 19.80
C SER A 85 36.76 1.15 18.42
N GLU A 86 36.61 2.17 17.56
CA GLU A 86 36.16 1.99 16.16
C GLU A 86 36.94 0.90 15.41
N GLU A 87 38.25 0.82 15.62
CA GLU A 87 39.15 -0.13 14.97
C GLU A 87 38.85 -1.56 15.38
N LYS A 88 38.64 -1.80 16.68
CA LYS A 88 38.31 -3.15 17.20
C LYS A 88 36.94 -3.62 16.77
N VAL A 89 35.99 -2.69 16.61
CA VAL A 89 34.67 -3.00 16.06
C VAL A 89 34.75 -3.37 14.58
N LYS A 90 35.55 -2.64 13.78
CA LYS A 90 35.78 -2.98 12.36
C LYS A 90 36.45 -4.35 12.21
N GLU A 91 37.46 -4.64 13.03
CA GLU A 91 38.15 -5.92 13.04
C GLU A 91 37.18 -7.08 13.35
N LEU A 92 36.35 -6.94 14.39
CA LEU A 92 35.36 -7.95 14.76
C LEU A 92 34.31 -8.15 13.67
N LEU A 93 33.79 -7.08 13.08
CA LEU A 93 32.84 -7.18 11.96
C LEU A 93 33.46 -7.86 10.74
N PHE A 94 34.73 -7.59 10.44
CA PHE A 94 35.45 -8.26 9.36
C PHE A 94 35.55 -9.77 9.61
N TYR A 95 35.91 -10.19 10.83
CA TYR A 95 35.92 -11.62 11.18
C TYR A 95 34.52 -12.25 11.09
N PHE A 96 33.49 -11.54 11.57
CA PHE A 96 32.11 -11.99 11.48
C PHE A 96 31.67 -12.22 10.02
N VAL A 97 31.86 -11.24 9.14
CA VAL A 97 31.48 -11.35 7.71
C VAL A 97 32.21 -12.51 7.03
N ASN A 98 33.48 -12.73 7.34
CA ASN A 98 34.24 -13.84 6.77
C ASN A 98 33.81 -15.22 7.28
N SER A 99 33.18 -15.29 8.44
CA SER A 99 32.60 -16.52 9.00
C SER A 99 31.23 -16.89 8.41
N LEU A 100 30.60 -15.98 7.65
CA LEU A 100 29.30 -16.23 7.03
C LEU A 100 29.41 -17.26 5.88
N PRO A 101 28.33 -18.01 5.61
CA PRO A 101 28.23 -18.88 4.44
C PRO A 101 28.49 -18.12 3.13
N ALA A 102 29.07 -18.79 2.13
CA ALA A 102 29.48 -18.17 0.87
C ALA A 102 28.36 -17.36 0.18
N TRP A 103 27.14 -17.91 0.13
CA TRP A 103 25.97 -17.27 -0.49
C TRP A 103 25.57 -15.94 0.18
N LEU A 104 25.85 -15.78 1.48
CA LEU A 104 25.55 -14.56 2.23
C LEU A 104 26.72 -13.58 2.19
N ARG A 105 27.96 -14.10 2.25
CA ARG A 105 29.18 -13.29 2.18
C ARG A 105 29.30 -12.53 0.86
N GLU A 106 28.96 -13.16 -0.26
CA GLU A 106 28.93 -12.51 -1.58
C GLU A 106 27.96 -11.32 -1.61
N LYS A 107 26.81 -11.43 -0.94
CA LYS A 107 25.85 -10.34 -0.82
C LYS A 107 26.38 -9.21 0.07
N VAL A 108 27.06 -9.53 1.16
CA VAL A 108 27.62 -8.51 2.06
C VAL A 108 28.80 -7.76 1.42
N LEU A 109 29.64 -8.42 0.62
CA LEU A 109 30.78 -7.77 -0.05
C LEU A 109 30.37 -6.71 -1.07
N LEU A 110 29.22 -6.89 -1.73
CA LEU A 110 28.67 -5.89 -2.65
C LEU A 110 28.28 -4.58 -1.94
N LEU A 111 27.98 -4.63 -0.62
CA LEU A 111 27.64 -3.44 0.17
C LEU A 111 28.84 -2.51 0.43
N ASN A 112 30.06 -3.06 0.45
CA ASN A 112 31.27 -2.29 0.74
C ASN A 112 31.86 -1.62 -0.52
N CYS A 113 31.30 -1.86 -1.71
CA CYS A 113 31.81 -1.34 -2.98
C CYS A 113 31.11 -0.05 -3.46
N GLU A 114 30.09 0.44 -2.75
CA GLU A 114 29.38 1.70 -3.06
C GLU A 114 29.78 2.85 -2.13
N SER A 115 31.06 2.95 -1.77
CA SER A 115 31.62 4.11 -1.04
C SER A 115 32.81 4.72 -1.78
#